data_AF-A0A2M7U2N5-F1
#
_entry.id   AF-A0A2M7U2N5-F1
#
_cell.length_a   1.000
_cell.length_b   1.000
_cell.length_c   1.000
_cell.angle_alpha   90.00
_cell.angle_beta   90.00
_cell.angle_gamma   90.00
#
_symmetry.space_group_name_H-M   'P 1'
#
loop_
_entity.id
_entity.type
_entity.pdbx_description
1 polymer ?
#
loop_
_entity_poly.entity_id
_entity_poly.type
_entity_poly.pdbx_seq_one_letter_code
_entity_poly.pdbx_strand_id
1 'polypeptide(L)'
;MNIRVVRKKIKSIKNVKKITKAMEMVSAVKMRKAQQLEKESRPYREGLAELISKLAKKVDPSQARLLQVDTSLAKRKLVIVVTSNKGLAGSFNINVLRFFLAQYKNLENVDIVTVGEKGAQFFGRLEKANILADFSGGNLLLESSALFDFVLTKFELGVYKTISIIYSQFISTLRSNPTESVLLPLANVESKDSVNSSGEVIKNESFEIIIEPSPAVILEELLKSFIENIIRGALISSEAVEHSSRMMAMKSATDNATELIYSFTLLANRLRQEKITNELLDMVTAKESVEQN
;
A
#
# COMPACT_ATOMS: atom_id res chain seq x y z
N MET A 1 -27.14 -35.20 -2.49
CA MET A 1 -27.10 -33.72 -2.38
C MET A 1 -28.40 -33.15 -2.93
N ASN A 2 -29.12 -32.28 -2.20
CA ASN A 2 -30.47 -31.84 -2.60
C ASN A 2 -30.43 -30.66 -3.60
N ILE A 3 -31.24 -30.73 -4.67
CA ILE A 3 -31.34 -29.68 -5.70
C ILE A 3 -31.63 -28.27 -5.14
N ARG A 4 -32.42 -28.18 -4.04
CA ARG A 4 -32.71 -26.91 -3.37
C ARG A 4 -31.45 -26.28 -2.78
N VAL A 5 -30.57 -27.08 -2.19
CA VAL A 5 -29.30 -26.63 -1.62
C VAL A 5 -28.38 -26.09 -2.71
N VAL A 6 -28.32 -26.78 -3.85
CA VAL A 6 -27.50 -26.35 -5.00
C VAL A 6 -27.98 -25.01 -5.54
N ARG A 7 -29.30 -24.84 -5.73
CA ARG A 7 -29.88 -23.56 -6.18
C ARG A 7 -29.60 -22.44 -5.18
N LYS A 8 -29.67 -22.71 -3.87
CA LYS A 8 -29.32 -21.73 -2.83
C LYS A 8 -27.84 -21.33 -2.91
N LYS A 9 -26.93 -22.29 -3.11
CA LYS A 9 -25.49 -22.02 -3.33
C LYS A 9 -25.27 -21.14 -4.57
N ILE A 10 -25.90 -21.45 -5.70
CA ILE A 10 -25.79 -20.64 -6.92
C ILE A 10 -26.24 -19.20 -6.66
N LYS A 11 -27.38 -18.99 -5.98
CA LYS A 11 -27.87 -17.65 -5.63
C LYS A 11 -26.87 -16.89 -4.76
N SER A 12 -26.30 -17.56 -3.76
CA SER A 12 -25.27 -16.97 -2.89
C SER A 12 -24.03 -16.54 -3.67
N ILE A 13 -23.49 -17.42 -4.53
CA ILE A 13 -22.29 -17.14 -5.32
C ILE A 13 -22.56 -16.01 -6.34
N LYS A 14 -23.77 -15.95 -6.93
CA LYS A 14 -24.19 -14.84 -7.79
C LYS A 14 -24.17 -13.49 -7.05
N ASN A 15 -24.58 -13.46 -5.79
CA ASN A 15 -24.53 -12.23 -4.98
C ASN A 15 -23.08 -11.84 -4.70
N VAL A 16 -22.23 -12.80 -4.31
CA VAL A 16 -20.79 -12.56 -4.11
C VAL A 16 -20.15 -12.01 -5.38
N LYS A 17 -20.43 -12.60 -6.55
CA LYS A 17 -19.95 -12.12 -7.87
C LYS A 17 -20.31 -10.65 -8.13
N LYS A 18 -21.54 -10.23 -7.79
CA LYS A 18 -21.96 -8.83 -7.96
C LYS A 18 -21.15 -7.89 -7.05
N ILE A 19 -20.93 -8.30 -5.80
CA ILE A 19 -20.17 -7.52 -4.83
C ILE A 19 -18.71 -7.40 -5.26
N THR A 20 -18.06 -8.51 -5.63
CA THR A 20 -16.67 -8.50 -6.10
C THR A 20 -16.52 -7.66 -7.37
N LYS A 21 -17.48 -7.75 -8.31
CA LYS A 21 -17.43 -6.93 -9.53
C LYS A 21 -17.57 -5.43 -9.23
N ALA A 22 -18.44 -5.05 -8.29
CA ALA A 22 -18.57 -3.67 -7.85
C ALA A 22 -17.28 -3.18 -7.18
N MET A 23 -16.69 -3.99 -6.29
CA MET A 23 -15.43 -3.66 -5.61
C MET A 23 -14.24 -3.55 -6.57
N GLU A 24 -14.18 -4.37 -7.61
CA GLU A 24 -13.21 -4.25 -8.71
C GLU A 24 -13.30 -2.85 -9.35
N MET A 25 -14.50 -2.42 -9.74
CA MET A 25 -14.72 -1.11 -10.38
C MET A 25 -14.40 0.05 -9.44
N VAL A 26 -14.82 -0.03 -8.17
CA VAL A 26 -14.52 1.00 -7.17
C VAL A 26 -13.01 1.13 -6.95
N SER A 27 -12.30 -0.01 -6.88
CA SER A 27 -10.84 -0.01 -6.71
C SER A 27 -10.13 0.54 -7.94
N ALA A 28 -10.63 0.24 -9.15
CA ALA A 28 -10.10 0.81 -10.39
C ALA A 28 -10.19 2.34 -10.42
N VAL A 29 -11.32 2.91 -9.98
CA VAL A 29 -11.51 4.37 -9.90
C VAL A 29 -10.56 4.99 -8.89
N LYS A 30 -10.43 4.41 -7.70
CA LYS A 30 -9.51 4.91 -6.66
C LYS A 30 -8.05 4.80 -7.07
N MET A 31 -7.66 3.71 -7.71
CA MET A 31 -6.32 3.54 -8.28
C MET A 31 -6.00 4.65 -9.28
N ARG A 32 -6.92 4.96 -10.21
CA ARG A 32 -6.72 6.05 -11.18
C ARG A 32 -6.59 7.40 -10.48
N LYS A 33 -7.37 7.65 -9.42
CA LYS A 33 -7.26 8.88 -8.63
C LYS A 33 -5.88 8.99 -7.96
N ALA A 34 -5.37 7.91 -7.35
CA ALA A 34 -4.05 7.89 -6.75
C ALA A 34 -2.93 8.10 -7.79
N GLN A 35 -3.04 7.48 -8.97
CA GLN A 35 -2.09 7.69 -10.08
C GLN A 35 -2.09 9.13 -10.58
N GLN A 36 -3.26 9.75 -10.67
CA GLN A 36 -3.38 11.15 -11.08
C GLN A 36 -2.71 12.08 -10.06
N LEU A 37 -2.95 11.85 -8.76
CA LEU A 37 -2.31 12.60 -7.69
C LEU A 37 -0.78 12.45 -7.72
N GLU A 38 -0.27 11.25 -7.99
CA GLU A 38 1.17 11.01 -8.10
C GLU A 38 1.78 11.78 -9.29
N LYS A 39 1.08 11.77 -10.43
CA LYS A 39 1.49 12.50 -11.64
C LYS A 39 1.51 14.01 -11.41
N GLU A 40 0.50 14.54 -10.73
CA GLU A 40 0.41 15.97 -10.38
C GLU A 40 1.44 16.39 -9.34
N SER A 41 1.80 15.49 -8.40
CA SER A 41 2.77 15.78 -7.34
C SER A 41 4.23 15.66 -7.81
N ARG A 42 4.49 15.04 -8.96
CA ARG A 42 5.84 14.79 -9.47
C ARG A 42 6.62 16.06 -9.82
N PRO A 43 6.08 17.03 -10.59
CA PRO A 43 6.81 18.27 -10.91
C PRO A 43 7.22 19.07 -9.67
N TYR A 44 6.36 19.09 -8.64
CA TYR A 44 6.65 19.77 -7.39
C TYR A 44 7.83 19.12 -6.64
N ARG A 45 7.87 17.78 -6.56
CA ARG A 45 8.99 17.05 -5.93
C ARG A 45 10.30 17.22 -6.69
N GLU A 46 10.27 17.15 -8.01
CA GLU A 46 11.45 17.36 -8.86
C GLU A 46 12.00 18.78 -8.70
N GLY A 47 11.12 19.80 -8.71
CA GLY A 47 11.51 21.19 -8.48
C GLY A 47 12.07 21.43 -7.07
N LEU A 48 11.47 20.85 -6.03
CA LEU A 48 12.01 20.93 -4.66
C LEU A 48 13.39 20.29 -4.55
N ALA A 49 13.58 19.10 -5.13
CA ALA A 49 14.87 18.42 -5.12
C ALA A 49 15.95 19.25 -5.85
N GLU A 50 15.59 19.85 -7.00
CA GLU A 50 16.49 20.71 -7.75
C GLU A 50 16.87 21.96 -6.93
N LEU A 51 15.91 22.64 -6.31
CA LEU A 51 16.16 23.82 -5.46
C LEU A 51 17.04 23.48 -4.26
N ILE A 52 16.76 22.37 -3.57
CA ILE A 52 17.58 21.90 -2.44
C ILE A 52 19.00 21.60 -2.91
N SER A 53 19.17 20.94 -4.06
CA SER A 53 20.51 20.65 -4.61
C SER A 53 21.31 21.90 -4.97
N LYS A 54 20.64 22.97 -5.42
CA LYS A 54 21.26 24.26 -5.74
C LYS A 54 21.64 25.02 -4.46
N LEU A 55 20.79 25.00 -3.43
CA LEU A 55 21.03 25.67 -2.16
C LEU A 55 22.06 24.95 -1.30
N ALA A 56 22.05 23.62 -1.29
CA ALA A 56 23.03 22.81 -0.55
C ALA A 56 24.48 23.04 -1.01
N LYS A 57 24.70 23.51 -2.25
CA LYS A 57 26.04 23.88 -2.76
C LYS A 57 26.51 25.26 -2.27
N LYS A 58 25.60 26.12 -1.80
CA LYS A 58 25.87 27.51 -1.38
C LYS A 58 25.87 27.71 0.14
N VAL A 59 25.38 26.73 0.90
CA VAL A 59 25.22 26.81 2.35
C VAL A 59 26.13 25.79 3.00
N ASP A 60 26.90 26.21 4.01
CA ASP A 60 27.67 25.27 4.82
C ASP A 60 26.73 24.30 5.55
N PRO A 61 26.98 22.97 5.50
CA PRO A 61 26.16 21.97 6.19
C PRO A 61 26.01 22.21 7.69
N SER A 62 26.97 22.91 8.30
CA SER A 62 27.01 23.31 9.71
C SER A 62 25.99 24.39 10.09
N GLN A 63 25.16 24.89 9.16
CA GLN A 63 24.10 25.86 9.45
C GLN A 63 22.69 25.25 9.49
N ALA A 64 22.50 24.04 8.96
CA ALA A 64 21.19 23.39 8.94
C ALA A 64 21.03 22.43 10.13
N ARG A 65 20.09 22.72 11.03
CA ARG A 65 19.84 21.92 12.26
C ARG A 65 19.55 20.45 11.96
N LEU A 66 18.75 20.19 10.93
CA LEU A 66 18.38 18.84 10.46
C LEU A 66 19.58 18.00 9.99
N LEU A 67 20.66 18.65 9.56
CA LEU A 67 21.91 17.98 9.13
C LEU A 67 22.92 17.81 10.28
N GLN A 68 22.70 18.49 11.41
CA GLN A 68 23.59 18.49 12.57
C GLN A 68 23.19 17.50 13.67
N VAL A 69 22.02 16.88 13.58
CA VAL A 69 21.58 15.92 14.61
C VAL A 69 22.54 14.72 14.60
N ASP A 70 23.40 14.68 15.61
CA ASP A 70 24.38 13.62 15.83
C ASP A 70 23.68 12.32 16.23
N THR A 71 23.25 11.57 15.22
CA THR A 71 22.61 10.26 15.37
C THR A 71 23.60 9.13 15.69
N SER A 72 24.90 9.43 15.75
CA SER A 72 25.99 8.45 15.95
C SER A 72 25.90 7.66 17.26
N LEU A 73 25.31 8.25 18.31
CA LEU A 73 25.13 7.61 19.63
C LEU A 73 23.82 6.81 19.75
N ALA A 74 22.84 7.06 18.87
CA ALA A 74 21.56 6.39 18.91
C ALA A 74 21.68 4.94 18.41
N LYS A 75 21.07 4.00 19.14
CA LYS A 75 21.02 2.57 18.75
C LYS A 75 19.65 2.16 18.18
N ARG A 76 18.60 2.92 18.48
CA ARG A 76 17.22 2.61 18.09
C ARG A 76 16.91 3.12 16.69
N LYS A 77 16.05 2.40 15.97
CA LYS A 77 15.55 2.78 14.64
C LYS A 77 14.05 3.02 14.72
N LEU A 78 13.56 4.06 14.04
CA LEU A 78 12.13 4.29 13.87
C LEU A 78 11.74 3.84 12.46
N VAL A 79 10.76 2.93 12.37
CA VAL A 79 10.29 2.41 11.09
C VAL A 79 8.80 2.68 10.96
N ILE A 80 8.45 3.46 9.94
CA ILE A 80 7.07 3.73 9.56
C ILE A 80 6.65 2.62 8.60
N VAL A 81 5.60 1.88 8.92
CA VAL A 81 5.11 0.78 8.07
C VAL A 81 3.73 1.13 7.53
N VAL A 82 3.64 1.24 6.19
CA VAL A 82 2.41 1.58 5.48
C VAL A 82 1.69 0.33 5.02
N THR A 83 0.47 0.14 5.49
CA THR A 83 -0.42 -0.98 5.19
C THR A 83 -1.83 -0.48 4.90
N SER A 84 -2.74 -1.37 4.53
CA SER A 84 -4.14 -0.99 4.29
C SER A 84 -4.98 -1.03 5.56
N ASN A 85 -5.99 -0.17 5.65
CA ASN A 85 -7.07 -0.30 6.63
C ASN A 85 -7.96 -1.50 6.32
N LYS A 86 -8.33 -1.66 5.05
CA LYS A 86 -9.26 -2.70 4.60
C LYS A 86 -8.54 -3.90 4.01
N GLY A 87 -9.09 -5.09 4.21
CA GLY A 87 -8.61 -6.32 3.58
C GLY A 87 -8.92 -6.42 2.08
N LEU A 88 -8.96 -7.67 1.59
CA LEU A 88 -9.32 -8.03 0.21
C LEU A 88 -8.38 -7.46 -0.87
N ALA A 89 -7.17 -7.05 -0.50
CA ALA A 89 -6.14 -6.51 -1.40
C ALA A 89 -5.11 -7.56 -1.84
N GLY A 90 -5.49 -8.84 -1.89
CA GLY A 90 -4.57 -9.93 -2.24
C GLY A 90 -3.39 -10.03 -1.27
N SER A 91 -2.17 -10.10 -1.82
CA SER A 91 -0.92 -10.24 -1.07
C SER A 91 -0.29 -8.91 -0.61
N PHE A 92 -0.94 -7.77 -0.85
CA PHE A 92 -0.42 -6.43 -0.55
C PHE A 92 0.20 -6.31 0.85
N ASN A 93 -0.61 -6.47 1.90
CA ASN A 93 -0.14 -6.35 3.28
C ASN A 93 0.89 -7.42 3.63
N ILE A 94 0.72 -8.64 3.12
CA ILE A 94 1.62 -9.77 3.40
C ILE A 94 3.02 -9.46 2.85
N ASN A 95 3.12 -8.88 1.66
CA ASN A 95 4.40 -8.57 1.04
C ASN A 95 5.16 -7.49 1.83
N VAL A 96 4.47 -6.43 2.25
CA VAL A 96 5.06 -5.35 3.06
C VAL A 96 5.53 -5.88 4.43
N LEU A 97 4.68 -6.64 5.12
CA LEU A 97 5.01 -7.18 6.44
C LEU A 97 6.12 -8.24 6.37
N ARG A 98 6.15 -9.06 5.32
CA ARG A 98 7.23 -10.02 5.09
C ARG A 98 8.56 -9.31 4.81
N PHE A 99 8.52 -8.23 4.03
CA PHE A 99 9.70 -7.41 3.76
C PHE A 99 10.24 -6.79 5.07
N PHE A 100 9.36 -6.23 5.91
CA PHE A 100 9.73 -5.72 7.23
C PHE A 100 10.41 -6.81 8.08
N LEU A 101 9.80 -7.98 8.24
CA LEU A 101 10.36 -9.07 9.05
C LEU A 101 11.68 -9.62 8.50
N ALA A 102 11.87 -9.62 7.19
CA ALA A 102 13.12 -10.06 6.57
C ALA A 102 14.28 -9.13 6.93
N GLN A 103 14.00 -7.83 7.01
CA GLN A 103 15.00 -6.80 7.31
C GLN A 103 15.23 -6.59 8.81
N TYR A 104 14.18 -6.74 9.61
CA TYR A 104 14.17 -6.49 11.05
C TYR A 104 13.89 -7.78 11.83
N LYS A 105 14.88 -8.68 11.87
CA LYS A 105 14.79 -9.94 12.64
C LYS A 105 14.81 -9.73 14.16
N ASN A 106 15.51 -8.70 14.63
CA ASN A 106 15.54 -8.33 16.04
C ASN A 106 14.78 -7.00 16.24
N LEU A 107 13.65 -7.08 16.95
CA LEU A 107 12.74 -5.95 17.17
C LEU A 107 13.08 -5.13 18.42
N GLU A 108 14.02 -5.57 19.26
CA GLU A 108 14.34 -4.95 20.56
C GLU A 108 14.85 -3.51 20.45
N ASN A 109 15.41 -3.13 19.30
CA ASN A 109 15.88 -1.76 19.02
C ASN A 109 15.08 -1.07 17.90
N VAL A 110 13.88 -1.57 17.57
CA VAL A 110 13.05 -1.06 16.49
C VAL A 110 11.73 -0.56 17.06
N ASP A 111 11.50 0.73 16.89
CA ASP A 111 10.22 1.35 17.18
C ASP A 111 9.41 1.49 15.92
N ILE A 112 8.13 1.16 16.01
CA ILE A 112 7.24 1.06 14.85
C ILE A 112 6.18 2.14 14.94
N VAL A 113 5.98 2.84 13.83
CA VAL A 113 4.81 3.69 13.60
C VAL A 113 3.98 3.03 12.53
N THR A 114 2.71 2.77 12.82
CA THR A 114 1.82 2.10 11.85
C THR A 114 0.96 3.13 11.13
N VAL A 115 0.89 2.98 9.82
CA VAL A 115 -0.12 3.64 8.98
C VAL A 115 -0.95 2.51 8.37
N GLY A 116 -2.15 2.29 8.88
CA GLY A 116 -3.05 1.24 8.42
C GLY A 116 -3.38 0.19 9.48
N GLU A 117 -4.68 -0.10 9.64
CA GLU A 117 -5.19 -1.01 10.68
C GLU A 117 -4.58 -2.42 10.60
N LYS A 118 -4.23 -2.89 9.39
CA LYS A 118 -3.66 -4.23 9.21
C LYS A 118 -2.24 -4.34 9.76
N GLY A 119 -1.46 -3.28 9.68
CA GLY A 119 -0.16 -3.17 10.33
C GLY A 119 -0.31 -3.17 11.84
N ALA A 120 -1.17 -2.29 12.38
CA ALA A 120 -1.43 -2.20 13.82
C ALA A 120 -1.87 -3.55 14.42
N GLN A 121 -2.82 -4.23 13.77
CA GLN A 121 -3.29 -5.57 14.18
C GLN A 121 -2.20 -6.64 14.12
N PHE A 122 -1.28 -6.54 13.17
CA PHE A 122 -0.19 -7.51 13.01
C PHE A 122 0.87 -7.31 14.10
N PHE A 123 1.36 -6.09 14.27
CA PHE A 123 2.39 -5.77 15.26
C PHE A 123 1.87 -5.90 16.69
N GLY A 124 0.59 -5.61 16.95
CA GLY A 124 -0.01 -5.79 18.27
C GLY A 124 -0.08 -7.25 18.74
N ARG A 125 0.12 -8.22 17.84
CA ARG A 125 0.21 -9.65 18.18
C ARG A 125 1.65 -10.11 18.44
N LEU A 126 2.65 -9.28 18.14
CA LEU A 126 4.05 -9.60 18.33
C LEU A 126 4.51 -9.07 19.67
N GLU A 127 4.84 -9.96 20.61
CA GLU A 127 5.23 -9.60 22.00
C GLU A 127 6.45 -8.67 22.09
N LYS A 128 7.30 -8.64 21.06
CA LYS A 128 8.52 -7.82 21.01
C LYS A 128 8.41 -6.56 20.14
N ALA A 129 7.25 -6.27 19.56
CA ALA A 129 7.07 -5.09 18.72
C ALA A 129 6.61 -3.89 19.57
N ASN A 130 7.40 -2.81 19.58
CA ASN A 130 7.01 -1.57 20.24
C ASN A 130 6.31 -0.63 19.25
N ILE A 131 4.98 -0.50 19.37
CA ILE A 131 4.19 0.43 18.55
C ILE A 131 4.11 1.77 19.30
N LEU A 132 4.70 2.83 18.72
CA LEU A 132 4.71 4.15 19.35
C LEU A 132 3.47 4.99 19.03
N ALA A 133 2.97 4.86 17.81
CA ALA A 133 1.84 5.63 17.31
C ALA A 133 1.15 4.88 16.18
N ASP A 134 -0.16 5.11 16.06
CA ASP A 134 -1.00 4.55 15.01
C ASP A 134 -1.76 5.68 14.30
N PHE A 135 -1.54 5.79 12.99
CA PHE A 135 -2.16 6.76 12.08
C PHE A 135 -3.08 6.02 11.10
N SER A 136 -3.98 5.19 11.62
CA SER A 136 -4.89 4.35 10.82
C SER A 136 -6.28 4.96 10.64
N GLY A 137 -6.64 6.00 11.41
CA GLY A 137 -8.02 6.44 11.60
C GLY A 137 -8.58 7.36 10.51
N GLY A 138 -7.74 7.98 9.69
CA GLY A 138 -8.12 9.09 8.83
C GLY A 138 -7.82 8.90 7.35
N ASN A 139 -7.87 10.02 6.64
CA ASN A 139 -7.44 10.09 5.25
C ASN A 139 -5.92 10.17 5.24
N LEU A 140 -5.24 9.16 4.69
CA LEU A 140 -3.77 9.05 4.65
C LEU A 140 -3.09 10.36 4.19
N LEU A 141 -3.71 11.09 3.27
CA LEU A 141 -3.19 12.36 2.74
C LEU A 141 -3.27 13.53 3.73
N LEU A 142 -4.25 13.54 4.63
CA LEU A 142 -4.35 14.55 5.69
C LEU A 142 -3.50 14.17 6.89
N GLU A 143 -3.33 12.87 7.13
CA GLU A 143 -2.48 12.35 8.20
C GLU A 143 -0.99 12.45 7.88
N SER A 144 -0.59 12.72 6.62
CA SER A 144 0.83 12.85 6.26
C SER A 144 1.53 13.98 7.01
N SER A 145 0.86 15.12 7.22
CA SER A 145 1.43 16.25 7.95
C SER A 145 1.55 15.94 9.45
N ALA A 146 0.54 15.29 10.05
CA ALA A 146 0.59 14.87 11.45
C ALA A 146 1.67 13.80 11.69
N LEU A 147 1.84 12.86 10.75
CA LEU A 147 2.91 11.87 10.76
C LEU A 147 4.28 12.54 10.63
N PHE A 148 4.40 13.55 9.75
CA PHE A 148 5.61 14.33 9.59
C PHE A 148 6.00 15.08 10.87
N ASP A 149 5.07 15.81 11.49
CA ASP A 149 5.31 16.55 12.74
C ASP A 149 5.76 15.62 13.87
N PHE A 150 5.13 14.45 13.98
CA PHE A 150 5.51 13.42 14.94
C PHE A 150 6.93 12.91 14.70
N VAL A 151 7.25 12.56 13.45
CA VAL A 151 8.58 12.05 13.06
C VAL A 151 9.66 13.11 13.28
N LEU A 152 9.40 14.35 12.92
CA LEU A 152 10.32 15.48 13.08
C LEU A 152 10.63 15.71 14.57
N THR A 153 9.60 15.81 15.41
CA THR A 153 9.74 15.97 16.86
C THR A 153 10.59 14.83 17.47
N LYS A 154 10.36 13.59 17.02
CA LYS A 154 11.12 12.43 17.50
C LYS A 154 12.57 12.42 17.03
N PHE A 155 12.85 12.95 15.85
CA PHE A 155 14.20 13.10 15.33
C PHE A 155 14.99 14.19 16.08
N GLU A 156 14.36 15.35 16.34
CA GLU A 156 14.98 16.46 17.07
C GLU A 156 15.37 16.09 18.50
N LEU A 157 14.67 15.13 19.12
CA LEU A 157 15.02 14.59 20.44
C LEU A 157 16.29 13.70 20.43
N GLY A 158 16.84 13.34 19.26
CA GLY A 158 18.08 12.57 19.13
C GLY A 158 17.98 11.10 19.56
N VAL A 159 16.77 10.57 19.74
CA VAL A 159 16.55 9.19 20.24
C VAL A 159 16.83 8.12 19.16
N TYR A 160 16.66 8.47 17.89
CA TYR A 160 16.70 7.53 16.76
C TYR A 160 17.91 7.74 15.87
N LYS A 161 18.54 6.62 15.49
CA LYS A 161 19.66 6.62 14.54
C LYS A 161 19.20 6.86 13.11
N THR A 162 18.15 6.16 12.72
CA THR A 162 17.58 6.19 11.37
C THR A 162 16.08 6.16 11.46
N ILE A 163 15.44 6.98 10.65
CA ILE A 163 13.99 6.96 10.43
C ILE A 163 13.75 6.55 8.99
N SER A 164 13.06 5.43 8.80
CA SER A 164 12.71 4.90 7.48
C SER A 164 11.21 4.69 7.33
N ILE A 165 10.76 4.68 6.08
CA ILE A 165 9.39 4.35 5.69
C ILE A 165 9.40 3.13 4.78
N ILE A 166 8.63 2.11 5.15
CA ILE A 166 8.38 0.92 4.34
C ILE A 166 6.99 1.03 3.74
N TYR A 167 6.95 1.00 2.42
CA TYR A 167 5.73 1.09 1.63
C TYR A 167 5.85 0.21 0.38
N SER A 168 4.74 0.03 -0.33
CA SER A 168 4.80 -0.62 -1.65
C SER A 168 4.93 0.42 -2.74
N GLN A 169 6.05 0.39 -3.47
CA GLN A 169 6.24 1.22 -4.64
C GLN A 169 5.38 0.72 -5.80
N PHE A 170 4.58 1.63 -6.36
CA PHE A 170 3.81 1.39 -7.57
C PHE A 170 4.73 1.42 -8.80
N ILE A 171 4.87 0.27 -9.50
CA ILE A 171 5.58 0.18 -10.78
C ILE A 171 4.55 0.05 -11.91
N SER A 172 3.63 -0.91 -11.78
CA SER A 172 2.54 -1.10 -12.72
C SER A 172 1.32 -1.68 -12.00
N THR A 173 0.21 -1.81 -12.72
CA THR A 173 -1.02 -2.41 -12.17
C THR A 173 -0.82 -3.86 -11.72
N LEU A 174 0.11 -4.59 -12.33
CA LEU A 174 0.42 -5.99 -12.04
C LEU A 174 1.65 -6.16 -11.12
N ARG A 175 2.55 -5.17 -11.10
CA ARG A 175 3.82 -5.26 -10.40
C ARG A 175 3.95 -4.16 -9.35
N SER A 176 4.16 -4.57 -8.11
CA SER A 176 4.56 -3.72 -7.01
C SER A 176 5.82 -4.27 -6.35
N ASN A 177 6.60 -3.38 -5.73
CA ASN A 177 7.79 -3.78 -4.99
C ASN A 177 7.73 -3.17 -3.58
N PRO A 178 7.76 -3.96 -2.51
CA PRO A 178 7.95 -3.42 -1.17
C PRO A 178 9.37 -2.82 -1.07
N THR A 179 9.45 -1.58 -0.67
CA THR A 179 10.70 -0.81 -0.60
C THR A 179 10.79 -0.07 0.72
N GLU A 180 11.99 -0.01 1.28
CA GLU A 180 12.32 0.89 2.38
C GLU A 180 13.00 2.13 1.82
N SER A 181 12.47 3.30 2.17
CA SER A 181 13.11 4.59 1.93
C SER A 181 13.56 5.19 3.25
N VAL A 182 14.80 5.67 3.32
CA VAL A 182 15.31 6.36 4.50
C VAL A 182 14.91 7.83 4.42
N LEU A 183 14.18 8.32 5.42
CA LEU A 183 13.74 9.72 5.50
C LEU A 183 14.83 10.58 6.14
N LEU A 184 15.38 10.10 7.26
CA LEU A 184 16.35 10.80 8.08
C LEU A 184 17.40 9.81 8.63
N PRO A 185 18.69 10.19 8.73
CA PRO A 185 19.28 11.44 8.26
C PRO A 185 19.42 11.51 6.73
N LEU A 186 19.27 12.71 6.17
CA LEU A 186 19.30 12.97 4.72
C LEU A 186 20.64 12.60 4.05
N ALA A 187 21.72 12.47 4.82
CA ALA A 187 23.02 12.02 4.33
C ALA A 187 22.99 10.60 3.73
N ASN A 188 22.03 9.77 4.14
CA ASN A 188 21.82 8.43 3.58
C ASN A 188 20.88 8.41 2.37
N VAL A 189 20.35 9.58 1.97
CA VAL A 189 19.63 9.75 0.69
C VAL A 189 20.69 9.88 -0.42
N GLU A 190 21.54 8.86 -0.53
CA GLU A 190 22.51 8.74 -1.61
C GLU A 190 21.78 8.33 -2.90
N SER A 191 21.69 9.29 -3.82
CA SER A 191 22.02 9.08 -5.24
C SER A 191 21.56 7.76 -5.89
N LYS A 192 20.25 7.48 -5.88
CA LYS A 192 19.64 6.45 -6.76
C LYS A 192 18.81 7.00 -7.93
N ASP A 193 18.94 8.30 -8.21
CA ASP A 193 18.42 8.91 -9.45
C ASP A 193 19.51 9.15 -10.51
N SER A 194 20.73 8.62 -10.32
CA SER A 194 21.73 8.58 -11.39
C SER A 194 21.68 7.24 -12.15
N VAL A 195 20.56 6.95 -12.80
CA VAL A 195 20.54 5.97 -13.90
C VAL A 195 19.72 6.52 -15.06
N ASN A 196 20.43 6.87 -16.13
CA ASN A 196 19.97 6.88 -17.51
C ASN A 196 18.88 7.90 -17.87
N SER A 197 19.32 9.14 -18.05
CA SER A 197 18.82 9.94 -19.17
C SER A 197 20.04 10.37 -19.99
N SER A 198 20.06 9.89 -21.23
CA SER A 198 20.89 10.35 -22.34
C SER A 198 21.35 11.80 -22.20
N GLY A 199 22.65 12.01 -22.45
CA GLY A 199 23.30 13.30 -22.39
C GLY A 199 22.58 14.37 -23.19
N GLU A 200 21.88 15.24 -22.48
CA GLU A 200 21.85 16.66 -22.77
C GLU A 200 22.15 17.33 -21.43
N VAL A 201 23.40 17.76 -21.30
CA VAL A 201 23.80 18.77 -20.33
C VAL A 201 22.98 20.01 -20.70
N ILE A 202 21.80 20.16 -20.11
CA ILE A 202 21.08 21.42 -20.12
C ILE A 202 22.07 22.40 -19.49
N LYS A 203 22.60 23.29 -20.32
CA LYS A 203 23.47 24.40 -19.91
C LYS A 203 22.81 25.04 -18.70
N ASN A 204 23.45 24.89 -17.55
CA ASN A 204 23.09 25.63 -16.35
C ASN A 204 23.32 27.10 -16.67
N GLU A 205 22.29 27.79 -17.16
CA GLU A 205 22.16 29.21 -16.94
C GLU A 205 22.17 29.38 -15.42
N SER A 206 23.33 29.78 -14.90
CA SER A 206 23.53 30.15 -13.52
C SER A 206 22.74 31.42 -13.26
N PHE A 207 21.42 31.29 -13.14
CA PHE A 207 20.59 32.34 -12.59
C PHE A 207 21.12 32.63 -11.18
N GLU A 208 21.59 33.86 -10.95
CA GLU A 208 21.88 34.35 -9.62
C GLU A 208 20.56 34.45 -8.85
N ILE A 209 20.23 33.38 -8.14
CA ILE A 209 19.10 33.37 -7.22
C ILE A 209 19.47 34.25 -6.02
N ILE A 210 18.81 35.39 -5.89
CA ILE A 210 18.81 36.21 -4.68
C ILE A 210 17.90 35.51 -3.66
N ILE A 211 18.42 35.27 -2.46
CA ILE A 211 17.74 34.49 -1.42
C ILE A 211 17.50 35.39 -0.22
N GLU A 212 16.23 35.69 0.06
CA GLU A 212 15.79 36.48 1.22
C GLU A 212 14.87 35.62 2.09
N PRO A 213 15.00 35.58 3.44
CA PRO A 213 15.84 36.42 4.30
C PRO A 213 17.26 35.86 4.55
N SER A 214 17.46 34.55 4.52
CA SER A 214 18.78 33.91 4.59
C SER A 214 18.74 32.50 3.96
N PRO A 215 19.77 32.09 3.21
CA PRO A 215 19.87 30.74 2.64
C PRO A 215 19.71 29.60 3.64
N ALA A 216 20.20 29.76 4.88
CA ALA A 216 20.12 28.72 5.90
C ALA A 216 18.68 28.49 6.40
N VAL A 217 17.91 29.57 6.60
CA VAL A 217 16.52 29.52 7.07
C VAL A 217 15.63 28.86 6.01
N ILE A 218 15.80 29.27 4.75
CA ILE A 218 15.06 28.70 3.62
C ILE A 218 15.42 27.23 3.42
N LEU A 219 16.70 26.88 3.52
CA LEU A 219 17.13 25.50 3.38
C LEU A 219 16.46 24.60 4.43
N GLU A 220 16.37 25.04 5.69
CA GLU A 220 15.72 24.26 6.75
C GLU A 220 14.23 24.01 6.44
N GLU A 221 13.50 25.06 6.02
CA GLU A 221 12.08 24.94 5.68
C GLU A 221 11.85 24.08 4.43
N LEU A 222 12.71 24.21 3.42
CA LEU A 222 12.66 23.38 2.22
C LEU A 222 12.98 21.92 2.53
N LEU A 223 13.92 21.63 3.43
CA LEU A 223 14.21 20.26 3.86
C LEU A 223 13.02 19.63 4.59
N LYS A 224 12.32 20.40 5.45
CA LYS A 224 11.08 19.95 6.11
C LYS A 224 10.00 19.62 5.08
N SER A 225 9.74 20.54 4.16
CA SER A 225 8.78 20.32 3.06
C SER A 225 9.17 19.11 2.19
N PHE A 226 10.45 18.92 1.91
CA PHE A 226 10.92 17.79 1.12
C PHE A 226 10.65 16.44 1.79
N ILE A 227 10.94 16.31 3.08
CA ILE A 227 10.67 15.09 3.84
C ILE A 227 9.16 14.82 3.89
N GLU A 228 8.34 15.84 4.16
CA GLU A 228 6.89 15.72 4.14
C GLU A 228 6.39 15.21 2.77
N ASN A 229 6.96 15.72 1.68
CA ASN A 229 6.62 15.27 0.32
C ASN A 229 7.08 13.85 0.01
N ILE A 230 8.22 13.39 0.55
CA ILE A 230 8.64 11.99 0.43
C ILE A 230 7.61 11.09 1.14
N ILE A 231 7.21 11.44 2.36
CA ILE A 231 6.20 10.70 3.11
C ILE A 231 4.88 10.66 2.31
N ARG A 232 4.40 11.82 1.85
CA ARG A 232 3.17 11.91 1.05
C ARG A 232 3.25 11.08 -0.23
N GLY A 233 4.37 11.14 -0.96
CA GLY A 233 4.59 10.33 -2.16
C GLY A 233 4.58 8.83 -1.87
N ALA A 234 5.22 8.41 -0.77
CA ALA A 234 5.19 7.01 -0.33
C ALA A 234 3.77 6.53 -0.01
N LEU A 235 2.96 7.35 0.66
CA LEU A 235 1.56 7.05 0.96
C LEU A 235 0.70 6.94 -0.31
N ILE A 236 0.82 7.88 -1.25
CA ILE A 236 0.10 7.85 -2.54
C ILE A 236 0.49 6.61 -3.34
N SER A 237 1.79 6.30 -3.41
CA SER A 237 2.30 5.12 -4.11
C SER A 237 1.73 3.82 -3.50
N SER A 238 1.72 3.73 -2.17
CA SER A 238 1.15 2.59 -1.44
C SER A 238 -0.36 2.47 -1.68
N GLU A 239 -1.11 3.56 -1.66
CA GLU A 239 -2.56 3.59 -1.95
C GLU A 239 -2.86 3.12 -3.39
N ALA A 240 -2.03 3.52 -4.37
CA ALA A 240 -2.15 3.06 -5.74
C ALA A 240 -1.94 1.54 -5.85
N VAL A 241 -0.93 0.99 -5.15
CA VAL A 241 -0.69 -0.46 -5.10
C VAL A 241 -1.80 -1.21 -4.36
N GLU A 242 -2.30 -0.66 -3.26
CA GLU A 242 -3.41 -1.25 -2.51
C GLU A 242 -4.63 -1.42 -3.41
N HIS A 243 -4.99 -0.38 -4.15
CA HIS A 243 -6.13 -0.40 -5.06
C HIS A 243 -5.91 -1.24 -6.31
N SER A 244 -4.69 -1.28 -6.88
CA SER A 244 -4.39 -2.19 -7.99
C SER A 244 -4.48 -3.65 -7.55
N SER A 245 -3.91 -3.99 -6.39
CA SER A 245 -3.92 -5.35 -5.84
C SER A 245 -5.34 -5.81 -5.47
N ARG A 246 -6.15 -4.91 -4.91
CA ARG A 246 -7.57 -5.17 -4.63
C ARG A 246 -8.38 -5.35 -5.90
N MET A 247 -8.17 -4.50 -6.91
CA MET A 247 -8.84 -4.65 -8.20
C MET A 247 -8.53 -6.02 -8.82
N MET A 248 -7.27 -6.46 -8.81
CA MET A 248 -6.88 -7.78 -9.30
C MET A 248 -7.50 -8.91 -8.48
N ALA A 249 -7.43 -8.85 -7.15
CA ALA A 249 -8.02 -9.86 -6.27
C ALA A 249 -9.53 -9.99 -6.49
N MET A 250 -10.24 -8.88 -6.67
CA MET A 250 -11.67 -8.87 -6.95
C MET A 250 -12.02 -9.36 -8.36
N LYS A 251 -11.18 -9.07 -9.35
CA LYS A 251 -11.31 -9.63 -10.70
C LYS A 251 -11.19 -11.16 -10.65
N SER A 252 -10.12 -11.69 -10.06
CA SER A 252 -9.93 -13.14 -9.89
C SER A 252 -11.07 -13.77 -9.10
N ALA A 253 -11.57 -13.12 -8.03
CA ALA A 253 -12.72 -13.62 -7.29
C ALA A 253 -14.01 -13.66 -8.13
N THR A 254 -14.20 -12.70 -9.04
CA THR A 254 -15.35 -12.63 -9.96
C THR A 254 -15.28 -13.74 -11.02
N ASP A 255 -14.08 -14.00 -11.54
CA ASP A 255 -13.83 -15.07 -12.51
C ASP A 255 -14.06 -16.44 -11.86
N ASN A 256 -13.47 -16.69 -10.68
CA ASN A 256 -13.70 -17.90 -9.90
C ASN A 256 -15.19 -18.11 -9.55
N ALA A 257 -15.91 -17.04 -9.21
CA ALA A 257 -17.34 -17.13 -8.95
C ALA A 257 -18.13 -17.53 -10.22
N THR A 258 -17.68 -17.11 -11.40
CA THR A 258 -18.30 -17.48 -12.68
C THR A 258 -18.13 -18.97 -12.98
N GLU A 259 -16.93 -19.50 -12.78
CA GLU A 259 -16.63 -20.93 -12.94
C GLU A 259 -17.45 -21.78 -11.95
N LEU A 260 -17.53 -21.36 -10.69
CA LEU A 260 -18.34 -22.06 -9.69
C LEU A 260 -19.83 -22.02 -10.03
N ILE A 261 -20.35 -20.90 -10.52
CA ILE A 261 -21.75 -20.82 -10.97
C ILE A 261 -21.99 -21.82 -12.11
N TYR A 262 -21.06 -21.93 -13.06
CA TYR A 262 -21.17 -22.87 -14.17
C TYR A 262 -21.18 -24.33 -13.67
N SER A 263 -20.22 -24.71 -12.82
CA SER A 263 -20.12 -26.08 -12.29
C SER A 263 -21.34 -26.47 -11.45
N PHE A 264 -21.81 -25.58 -10.58
CA PHE A 264 -23.04 -25.83 -9.80
C PHE A 264 -24.30 -25.87 -10.67
N THR A 265 -24.33 -25.14 -11.79
CA THR A 265 -25.45 -25.20 -12.74
C THR A 265 -25.50 -26.55 -13.45
N LEU A 266 -24.35 -27.06 -13.89
CA LEU A 266 -24.25 -28.40 -14.49
C LEU A 266 -24.70 -29.48 -13.49
N LEU A 267 -24.22 -29.38 -12.24
CA LEU A 267 -24.62 -30.29 -11.16
C LEU A 267 -26.13 -30.20 -10.86
N ALA A 268 -26.70 -28.99 -10.86
CA ALA A 268 -28.14 -28.79 -10.65
C ALA A 268 -28.97 -29.45 -11.76
N ASN A 269 -28.52 -29.37 -13.01
CA ASN A 269 -29.19 -30.00 -14.15
C ASN A 269 -29.11 -31.52 -14.06
N ARG A 270 -27.95 -32.09 -13.71
CA ARG A 270 -27.78 -33.52 -13.48
C ARG A 270 -28.72 -34.05 -12.38
N LEU A 271 -28.75 -33.39 -11.22
CA LEU A 271 -29.66 -33.77 -10.12
C LEU A 271 -31.14 -33.60 -10.50
N ARG A 272 -31.46 -32.65 -11.38
CA ARG A 272 -32.83 -32.50 -11.89
C ARG A 272 -33.22 -33.69 -12.75
N GLN A 273 -32.34 -34.11 -13.66
CA GLN A 273 -32.56 -35.27 -14.53
C GLN A 273 -32.71 -36.54 -13.70
N GLU A 274 -31.82 -36.77 -12.74
CA GLU A 274 -31.88 -37.90 -11.81
C GLU A 274 -33.19 -37.95 -11.01
N LYS A 275 -33.68 -36.79 -10.55
CA LYS A 275 -34.97 -36.71 -9.86
C LYS A 275 -36.14 -37.05 -10.78
N ILE A 276 -36.14 -36.56 -12.02
CA ILE A 276 -37.19 -36.86 -13.00
C ILE A 276 -37.17 -38.34 -13.37
N THR A 277 -35.98 -38.93 -13.58
CA THR A 277 -35.87 -40.37 -13.91
C THR A 277 -36.35 -41.25 -12.76
N ASN A 278 -36.03 -40.90 -11.52
CA ASN A 278 -36.52 -41.64 -10.35
C ASN A 278 -38.05 -41.51 -10.19
N GLU A 279 -38.60 -40.31 -10.38
CA GLU A 279 -40.05 -40.10 -10.37
C GLU A 279 -40.76 -40.90 -11.47
N LEU A 280 -40.18 -41.02 -12.67
CA LEU A 280 -40.71 -41.84 -13.75
C LEU A 280 -40.61 -43.34 -13.45
N LEU A 281 -39.48 -43.80 -12.89
CA LEU A 281 -39.31 -45.19 -12.47
C LEU A 281 -40.35 -45.56 -11.41
N ASP A 282 -40.53 -44.72 -10.39
CA ASP A 282 -41.54 -44.93 -9.34
C ASP A 282 -42.96 -45.03 -9.91
N MET A 283 -43.32 -44.19 -10.91
CA MET A 283 -44.63 -44.27 -11.58
C MET A 283 -44.81 -45.56 -12.39
N VAL A 284 -43.78 -46.00 -13.12
CA VAL A 284 -43.83 -47.25 -13.89
C VAL A 284 -43.93 -48.45 -12.98
N THR A 285 -43.11 -48.51 -11.93
CA THR A 285 -43.14 -49.60 -10.93
C THR A 285 -44.49 -49.65 -10.20
N ALA A 286 -45.07 -48.49 -9.84
CA ALA A 286 -46.39 -48.43 -9.25
C ALA A 286 -47.48 -48.93 -10.21
N LYS A 287 -47.39 -48.58 -11.49
CA LYS A 287 -48.33 -49.07 -12.52
C LYS A 287 -48.26 -50.60 -12.68
N GLU A 288 -47.05 -51.15 -12.85
CA GLU A 288 -46.84 -52.60 -13.01
C GLU A 288 -47.35 -53.39 -11.78
N SER A 289 -47.16 -52.85 -10.59
CA SER A 289 -47.63 -53.48 -9.34
C SER A 289 -49.16 -53.59 -9.25
N VAL A 290 -49.89 -52.68 -9.92
CA VAL A 290 -51.35 -52.72 -10.02
C VAL A 290 -51.81 -53.69 -11.10
N GLU A 291 -51.08 -53.82 -12.22
CA GLU A 291 -51.42 -54.75 -13.31
C GLU A 291 -51.12 -56.22 -12.98
N GLN A 292 -50.25 -56.51 -12.01
CA GLN A 292 -49.93 -57.87 -11.57
C GLN A 292 -50.86 -58.43 -10.46
N ASN A 293 -51.83 -57.65 -9.98
CA ASN A 293 -52.88 -58.10 -9.05
C ASN A 293 -54.25 -58.12 -9.74
#